data_AF-A0A9P6LKK5-F1
#
_entry.id   AF-A0A9P6LKK5-F1
#
_cell.length_a   1.000
_cell.length_b   1.000
_cell.length_c   1.000
_cell.angle_alpha   90.00
_cell.angle_beta   90.00
_cell.angle_gamma   90.00
#
_symmetry.space_group_name_H-M   'P 1'
#
loop_
_entity.id
_entity.type
_entity.pdbx_description
1 polymer ?
#
loop_
_entity_poly.entity_id
_entity_poly.type
_entity_poly.pdbx_seq_one_letter_code
_entity_poly.pdbx_strand_id
1 'polypeptide(L)'
;MSNIVQLSQLIKTIAGYEKTSPELSATFLVLSAANIPQATQRIRLALSNISGITKNIFTRHPNGKLSCTVGIGYDIWTQIIQQPRPAELRPFTEVQGPKYTAVSTPGDLLFHIRSERRDLSFEFERQLMDILSDAVTVEDETVGFRYFDARDVLGFVDGTANPVGPDVSDTVLVTELEDTTPTALGGSYVVVQKYLHDLESWRRLSTEEQETIIGRTKLDNNELGDAAPDQQKSHKSLTTIEDEDGNEHEILRDNMPFGSPASGEFGTYFIGYSKKLWVIEKMMERMFVGNPPGLHDRIISAALLASVAAGQTLNIPTRSGAIISLPAPSVISGVKDMGNKEYDRGRSCFTDVETPGGHPVFILEDGATLSNAIIGAGQVEGIHCRGACTLKNVWFRRVCDGAITLKGNGNVLIEGGGAQTAVDNVVSHQGQGTVTIKDYTVVDSNRLYRSCGNCANNGGPRNVVVQNLKANDLTLIAGINSNFGDVSTVSNSCGTSVVKVCQEFKGVQKGQESPKVATTANCKGQVSLAAC
;
A
#
# COMPACT_ATOMS: atom_id res chain seq x y z
N MET A 1 48.82 3.96 10.38
CA MET A 1 47.91 3.39 9.36
C MET A 1 46.51 3.31 9.94
N SER A 2 45.87 4.47 10.10
CA SER A 2 44.54 4.59 10.71
C SER A 2 43.80 5.69 9.96
N ASN A 3 43.31 5.37 8.76
CA ASN A 3 42.44 6.25 7.99
C ASN A 3 41.03 6.19 8.58
N ILE A 4 40.84 6.85 9.72
CA ILE A 4 39.51 7.19 10.24
C ILE A 4 39.08 8.46 9.50
N VAL A 5 38.39 8.28 8.36
CA VAL A 5 37.65 9.37 7.73
C VAL A 5 36.50 9.71 8.67
N GLN A 6 36.54 10.90 9.27
CA GLN A 6 35.45 11.47 10.07
C GLN A 6 34.15 11.44 9.27
N LEU A 7 33.25 10.50 9.59
CA LEU A 7 31.85 10.50 9.12
C LEU A 7 30.98 11.57 9.84
N SER A 8 31.57 12.49 10.60
CA SER A 8 30.85 13.47 11.44
C SER A 8 30.27 14.67 10.69
N GLN A 9 30.11 14.60 9.35
CA GLN A 9 29.61 15.74 8.55
C GLN A 9 28.51 15.38 7.54
N LEU A 10 28.06 14.12 7.46
CA LEU A 10 27.09 13.70 6.45
C LEU A 10 25.61 13.87 6.86
N ILE A 11 25.32 14.74 7.84
CA ILE A 11 23.96 15.25 8.14
C ILE A 11 23.83 16.72 7.66
N LYS A 12 24.87 17.28 7.03
CA LYS A 12 24.80 18.60 6.37
C LYS A 12 24.69 18.45 4.86
N THR A 13 23.47 18.24 4.35
CA THR A 13 23.08 18.78 3.04
C THR A 13 21.58 19.13 3.03
N ILE A 14 21.15 20.00 3.94
CA ILE A 14 20.08 20.98 3.65
C ILE A 14 20.70 22.29 3.09
N ALA A 15 22.03 22.33 2.92
CA ALA A 15 22.76 23.37 2.20
C ALA A 15 22.46 23.27 0.69
N GLY A 16 21.27 23.76 0.32
CA GLY A 16 20.71 23.68 -1.02
C GLY A 16 19.19 23.79 -1.05
N TYR A 17 18.49 23.83 0.09
CA TYR A 17 17.07 24.17 0.13
C TYR A 17 16.86 25.68 -0.01
N GLU A 18 17.47 26.30 -1.03
CA GLU A 18 16.88 27.50 -1.60
C GLU A 18 15.71 27.01 -2.44
N LYS A 19 14.48 27.10 -1.91
CA LYS A 19 13.24 26.79 -2.64
C LYS A 19 13.11 27.76 -3.82
N THR A 20 13.87 27.51 -4.88
CA THR A 20 13.80 28.21 -6.16
C THR A 20 12.95 27.34 -7.07
N SER A 21 11.63 27.42 -6.87
CA SER A 21 10.54 26.68 -7.55
C SER A 21 10.45 25.17 -7.26
N PRO A 22 9.26 24.62 -6.95
CA PRO A 22 9.08 23.18 -6.79
C PRO A 22 9.42 22.44 -8.10
N GLU A 23 10.32 21.48 -8.01
CA GLU A 23 10.80 20.71 -9.15
C GLU A 23 9.69 19.87 -9.80
N LEU A 24 9.80 19.62 -11.11
CA LEU A 24 8.76 18.90 -11.87
C LEU A 24 8.70 17.39 -11.57
N SER A 25 9.77 16.79 -11.03
CA SER A 25 9.89 15.35 -10.81
C SER A 25 10.53 15.02 -9.48
N ALA A 26 10.03 13.98 -8.83
CA ALA A 26 10.64 13.37 -7.66
C ALA A 26 10.64 11.84 -7.77
N THR A 27 11.67 11.20 -7.23
CA THR A 27 11.68 9.76 -6.95
C THR A 27 11.82 9.59 -5.45
N PHE A 28 10.89 8.83 -4.85
CA PHE A 28 10.97 8.35 -3.48
C PHE A 28 11.42 6.91 -3.52
N LEU A 29 12.59 6.63 -2.96
CA LEU A 29 13.15 5.28 -2.90
C LEU A 29 13.34 4.89 -1.44
N VAL A 30 12.56 3.93 -0.97
CA VAL A 30 12.63 3.36 0.37
C VAL A 30 13.26 1.97 0.29
N LEU A 31 14.30 1.74 1.07
CA LEU A 31 15.10 0.51 1.02
C LEU A 31 15.28 -0.08 2.42
N SER A 32 15.33 -1.40 2.52
CA SER A 32 15.83 -2.11 3.71
C SER A 32 17.24 -2.62 3.47
N ALA A 33 18.06 -2.68 4.51
CA ALA A 33 19.38 -3.30 4.42
C ALA A 33 19.25 -4.82 4.27
N ALA A 34 19.94 -5.39 3.29
CA ALA A 34 19.99 -6.83 3.13
C ALA A 34 20.80 -7.48 4.26
N ASN A 35 20.40 -8.69 4.66
CA ASN A 35 21.13 -9.45 5.67
C ASN A 35 22.37 -10.16 5.09
N ILE A 36 23.34 -9.37 4.60
CA ILE A 36 24.62 -9.86 4.09
C ILE A 36 25.80 -9.16 4.80
N PRO A 37 26.96 -9.83 4.99
CA PRO A 37 28.07 -9.30 5.79
C PRO A 37 28.61 -7.94 5.33
N GLN A 38 28.42 -7.58 4.06
CA GLN A 38 28.96 -6.37 3.43
C GLN A 38 27.93 -5.26 3.28
N ALA A 39 26.67 -5.47 3.66
CA ALA A 39 25.57 -4.53 3.41
C ALA A 39 25.86 -3.16 4.01
N THR A 40 26.17 -3.12 5.32
CA THR A 40 26.50 -1.89 6.05
C THR A 40 27.66 -1.12 5.42
N GLN A 41 28.69 -1.81 4.93
CA GLN A 41 29.85 -1.18 4.29
C GLN A 41 29.47 -0.55 2.94
N ARG A 42 28.67 -1.25 2.11
CA ARG A 42 28.23 -0.72 0.82
C ARG A 42 27.23 0.41 0.97
N ILE A 43 26.32 0.33 1.94
CA ILE A 43 25.41 1.43 2.27
C ILE A 43 26.23 2.67 2.67
N ARG A 44 27.19 2.55 3.59
CA ARG A 44 28.07 3.67 3.97
C ARG A 44 28.86 4.23 2.78
N LEU A 45 29.33 3.35 1.88
CA LEU A 45 29.99 3.77 0.65
C LEU A 45 29.02 4.57 -0.25
N ALA A 46 27.81 4.08 -0.48
CA ALA A 46 26.78 4.77 -1.26
C ALA A 46 26.47 6.15 -0.68
N LEU A 47 26.23 6.24 0.64
CA LEU A 47 25.99 7.50 1.35
C LEU A 47 27.14 8.49 1.13
N SER A 48 28.39 8.04 1.28
CA SER A 48 29.56 8.91 1.07
C SER A 48 29.71 9.39 -0.39
N ASN A 49 29.13 8.68 -1.36
CA ASN A 49 29.20 8.99 -2.79
C ASN A 49 28.08 9.89 -3.31
N ILE A 50 27.02 10.15 -2.53
CA ILE A 50 25.87 10.97 -2.95
C ILE A 50 26.31 12.31 -3.54
N SER A 51 27.17 13.04 -2.82
CA SER A 51 27.67 14.34 -3.30
C SER A 51 28.46 14.23 -4.61
N GLY A 52 29.14 13.10 -4.83
CA GLY A 52 29.86 12.79 -6.06
C GLY A 52 28.91 12.53 -7.23
N ILE A 53 27.88 11.71 -7.01
CA ILE A 53 26.83 11.43 -8.01
C ILE A 53 26.11 12.73 -8.40
N THR A 54 25.64 13.51 -7.41
CA THR A 54 24.95 14.78 -7.65
C THR A 54 25.82 15.74 -8.44
N LYS A 55 27.10 15.94 -8.07
CA LYS A 55 28.02 16.83 -8.78
C LYS A 55 28.29 16.37 -10.22
N ASN A 56 28.44 15.07 -10.44
CA ASN A 56 28.69 14.52 -11.77
C ASN A 56 27.52 14.85 -12.72
N ILE A 57 26.29 14.62 -12.27
CA ILE A 57 25.09 14.91 -13.05
C ILE A 57 24.89 16.43 -13.20
N PHE A 58 25.03 17.19 -12.11
CA PHE A 58 24.86 18.64 -12.11
C PHE A 58 25.85 19.35 -13.06
N THR A 59 27.11 18.92 -13.10
CA THR A 59 28.13 19.52 -14.00
C THR A 59 27.72 19.43 -15.47
N ARG A 60 26.98 18.38 -15.85
CA ARG A 60 26.47 18.19 -17.21
C ARG A 60 25.12 18.90 -17.44
N HIS A 61 24.38 19.15 -16.35
CA HIS A 61 23.01 19.68 -16.37
C HIS A 61 22.78 20.73 -15.27
N PRO A 62 23.41 21.92 -15.36
CA PRO A 62 23.37 22.92 -14.28
C PRO A 62 21.97 23.48 -13.98
N ASN A 63 21.08 23.46 -14.98
CA ASN A 63 19.68 23.88 -14.84
C ASN A 63 18.76 22.76 -14.35
N GLY A 64 19.29 21.56 -14.05
CA GLY A 64 18.49 20.39 -13.68
C GLY A 64 17.98 20.39 -12.24
N LYS A 65 18.51 21.28 -11.38
CA LYS A 65 18.22 21.39 -9.93
C LYS A 65 18.14 20.03 -9.22
N LEU A 66 19.07 19.13 -9.54
CA LEU A 66 19.11 17.82 -8.91
C LEU A 66 19.46 17.95 -7.43
N SER A 67 18.59 17.44 -6.56
CA SER A 67 18.85 17.31 -5.13
C SER A 67 18.51 15.90 -4.66
N CYS A 68 19.18 15.44 -3.60
CA CYS A 68 18.89 14.17 -2.94
C CYS A 68 18.98 14.35 -1.43
N THR A 69 17.87 14.12 -0.74
CA THR A 69 17.80 14.08 0.72
C THR A 69 17.76 12.64 1.19
N VAL A 70 18.56 12.31 2.20
CA VAL A 70 18.64 10.97 2.77
C VAL A 70 17.97 10.91 4.13
N GLY A 71 17.03 9.98 4.30
CA GLY A 71 16.54 9.54 5.61
C GLY A 71 17.21 8.24 6.04
N ILE A 72 17.46 8.08 7.34
CA ILE A 72 18.05 6.87 7.92
C ILE A 72 17.14 6.41 9.07
N GLY A 73 16.65 5.19 8.97
CA GLY A 73 15.72 4.58 9.91
C GLY A 73 16.34 4.33 11.28
N TYR A 74 15.46 4.20 12.28
CA TYR A 74 15.86 4.00 13.68
C TYR A 74 16.73 2.75 13.89
N ASP A 75 16.35 1.63 13.28
CA ASP A 75 16.98 0.33 13.51
C ASP A 75 18.38 0.24 12.90
N ILE A 76 18.58 0.88 11.74
CA ILE A 76 19.86 0.88 11.03
C ILE A 76 20.80 2.00 11.48
N TRP A 77 20.30 3.04 12.17
CA TRP A 77 21.04 4.26 12.52
C TRP A 77 22.41 3.98 13.16
N THR A 78 22.45 3.20 14.24
CA THR A 78 23.69 2.97 14.99
C THR A 78 24.68 2.10 14.21
N GLN A 79 24.19 1.25 13.30
CA GLN A 79 25.02 0.43 12.43
C GLN A 79 25.72 1.29 11.36
N ILE A 80 25.01 2.27 10.83
CA ILE A 80 25.49 3.11 9.71
C ILE A 80 26.22 4.36 10.19
N ILE A 81 25.67 5.10 11.15
CA ILE A 81 26.23 6.37 11.64
C ILE A 81 27.26 6.16 12.75
N GLN A 82 27.15 5.07 13.52
CA GLN A 82 28.06 4.76 14.64
C GLN A 82 28.14 5.90 15.69
N GLN A 83 27.02 6.61 15.89
CA GLN A 83 26.86 7.68 16.88
C GLN A 83 25.50 7.52 17.58
N PRO A 84 25.26 8.23 18.70
CA PRO A 84 23.95 8.29 19.32
C PRO A 84 22.84 8.69 18.33
N ARG A 85 21.64 8.17 18.58
CA ARG A 85 20.44 8.56 17.84
C ARG A 85 19.99 9.96 18.26
N PRO A 86 19.39 10.73 17.34
CA PRO A 86 18.65 11.95 17.70
C PRO A 86 17.56 11.63 18.73
N ALA A 87 17.26 12.58 19.61
CA ALA A 87 16.44 12.41 20.81
C ALA A 87 15.03 11.90 20.51
N GLU A 88 14.40 12.37 19.44
CA GLU A 88 13.06 11.93 19.04
C GLU A 88 13.07 10.81 18.00
N LEU A 89 14.22 10.37 17.49
CA LEU A 89 14.26 9.32 16.47
C LEU A 89 13.73 8.01 17.06
N ARG A 90 12.64 7.51 16.48
CA ARG A 90 11.97 6.26 16.83
C ARG A 90 11.30 5.64 15.61
N PRO A 91 10.99 4.33 15.61
CA PRO A 91 10.16 3.73 14.58
C PRO A 91 8.79 4.43 14.51
N PHE A 92 8.19 4.49 13.32
CA PHE A 92 6.85 5.04 13.16
C PHE A 92 5.86 4.23 13.99
N THR A 93 5.11 4.91 14.85
CA THR A 93 4.07 4.27 15.67
C THR A 93 2.77 4.26 14.90
N GLU A 94 2.18 3.08 14.72
CA GLU A 94 0.90 2.96 14.04
C GLU A 94 -0.18 3.79 14.73
N VAL A 95 -0.96 4.52 13.94
CA VAL A 95 -2.11 5.28 14.44
C VAL A 95 -3.38 4.56 14.05
N GLN A 96 -3.94 3.82 15.01
CA GLN A 96 -5.17 3.04 14.80
C GLN A 96 -6.39 3.90 15.11
N GLY A 97 -7.03 4.42 14.06
CA GLY A 97 -8.32 5.08 14.14
C GLY A 97 -9.48 4.08 14.20
N PRO A 98 -10.72 4.54 14.47
CA PRO A 98 -11.89 3.66 14.48
C PRO A 98 -12.18 2.96 13.15
N LYS A 99 -11.75 3.55 12.03
CA LYS A 99 -12.02 3.05 10.67
C LYS A 99 -10.75 2.84 9.83
N TYR A 100 -9.73 3.66 10.01
CA TYR A 100 -8.51 3.65 9.19
C TYR A 100 -7.28 3.61 10.10
N THR A 101 -6.22 2.97 9.62
CA THR A 101 -4.96 2.81 10.36
C THR A 101 -3.80 3.38 9.57
N ALA A 102 -3.08 4.35 10.11
CA ALA A 102 -1.77 4.69 9.61
C ALA A 102 -0.81 3.55 9.95
N VAL A 103 -0.50 2.70 8.97
CA VAL A 103 0.35 1.52 9.15
C VAL A 103 1.83 1.90 9.31
N SER A 104 2.60 1.04 9.98
CA SER A 104 4.05 1.15 10.11
C SER A 104 4.71 0.06 9.29
N THR A 105 5.65 0.45 8.45
CA THR A 105 6.16 -0.44 7.41
C THR A 105 7.67 -0.32 7.25
N PRO A 106 8.36 -1.38 6.77
CA PRO A 106 9.83 -1.39 6.70
C PRO A 106 10.42 -0.26 5.86
N GLY A 107 11.59 0.21 6.29
CA GLY A 107 12.35 1.25 5.60
C GLY A 107 13.57 1.68 6.42
N ASP A 108 14.74 1.19 6.06
CA ASP A 108 16.01 1.56 6.70
C ASP A 108 16.61 2.83 6.09
N LEU A 109 16.38 3.05 4.79
CA LEU A 109 16.93 4.19 4.06
C LEU A 109 15.83 4.81 3.21
N LEU A 110 15.77 6.13 3.20
CA LEU A 110 14.97 6.92 2.26
C LEU A 110 15.92 7.74 1.39
N PHE A 111 15.73 7.69 0.08
CA PHE A 111 16.31 8.66 -0.86
C PHE A 111 15.17 9.44 -1.51
N HIS A 112 15.07 10.72 -1.17
CA HIS A 112 14.15 11.65 -1.79
C HIS A 112 14.92 12.43 -2.87
N ILE A 113 14.78 12.02 -4.12
CA ILE A 113 15.56 12.50 -5.26
C ILE A 113 14.69 13.42 -6.11
N ARG A 114 15.02 14.70 -6.20
CA ARG A 114 14.23 15.70 -6.95
C ARG A 114 15.03 16.30 -8.08
N SER A 115 14.34 16.63 -9.16
CA SER A 115 14.94 17.35 -10.29
C SER A 115 13.89 17.96 -11.20
N GLU A 116 14.30 18.96 -11.99
CA GLU A 116 13.44 19.57 -13.02
C GLU A 116 13.12 18.60 -14.16
N ARG A 117 13.83 17.47 -14.26
CA ARG A 117 13.63 16.48 -15.32
C ARG A 117 13.83 15.07 -14.79
N ARG A 118 12.82 14.23 -15.02
CA ARG A 118 12.80 12.82 -14.58
C ARG A 118 14.06 12.02 -14.93
N ASP A 119 14.67 12.26 -16.09
CA ASP A 119 15.86 11.52 -16.51
C ASP A 119 17.08 11.76 -15.60
N LEU A 120 17.15 12.93 -14.95
CA LEU A 120 18.21 13.22 -13.97
C LEU A 120 18.00 12.46 -12.66
N SER A 121 16.77 12.44 -12.14
CA SER A 121 16.43 11.62 -10.96
C SER A 121 16.67 10.14 -11.24
N PHE A 122 16.28 9.66 -12.43
CA PHE A 122 16.49 8.28 -12.86
C PHE A 122 17.98 7.91 -12.98
N GLU A 123 18.82 8.77 -13.56
CA GLU A 123 20.26 8.50 -13.66
C GLU A 123 20.95 8.54 -12.29
N PHE A 124 20.51 9.43 -11.38
CA PHE A 124 20.99 9.45 -10.01
C PHE A 124 20.66 8.12 -9.30
N GLU A 125 19.39 7.70 -9.38
CA GLU A 125 18.91 6.45 -8.84
C GLU A 125 19.67 5.25 -9.39
N ARG A 126 19.88 5.19 -10.71
CA ARG A 126 20.65 4.12 -11.36
C ARG A 126 22.09 4.03 -10.82
N GLN A 127 22.80 5.16 -10.72
CA GLN A 127 24.17 5.18 -10.15
C GLN A 127 24.19 4.81 -8.67
N LEU A 128 23.16 5.22 -7.91
CA LEU A 128 23.02 4.84 -6.51
C LEU A 128 22.83 3.33 -6.37
N MET A 129 21.92 2.74 -7.16
CA MET A 129 21.62 1.31 -7.15
C MET A 129 22.79 0.46 -7.63
N ASP A 130 23.66 0.96 -8.53
CA ASP A 130 24.91 0.28 -8.90
C ASP A 130 25.85 0.09 -7.68
N ILE A 131 25.92 1.09 -6.78
CA ILE A 131 26.77 1.03 -5.59
C ILE A 131 26.13 0.14 -4.51
N LEU A 132 24.82 0.29 -4.30
CA LEU A 132 24.07 -0.47 -3.30
C LEU A 132 23.97 -1.95 -3.69
N SER A 133 23.58 -2.24 -4.93
CA SER A 133 23.47 -3.60 -5.47
C SER A 133 22.70 -4.53 -4.52
N ASP A 134 23.21 -5.72 -4.22
CA ASP A 134 22.64 -6.71 -3.29
C ASP A 134 22.72 -6.34 -1.80
N ALA A 135 23.22 -5.15 -1.45
CA ALA A 135 23.26 -4.66 -0.06
C ALA A 135 21.90 -4.21 0.47
N VAL A 136 20.89 -4.08 -0.41
CA VAL A 136 19.57 -3.54 -0.08
C VAL A 136 18.45 -4.31 -0.78
N THR A 137 17.25 -4.25 -0.21
CA THR A 137 15.99 -4.60 -0.87
C THR A 137 15.17 -3.33 -1.08
N VAL A 138 14.49 -3.22 -2.22
CA VAL A 138 13.59 -2.09 -2.49
C VAL A 138 12.26 -2.37 -1.82
N GLU A 139 11.84 -1.50 -0.90
CA GLU A 139 10.54 -1.57 -0.22
C GLU A 139 9.49 -0.73 -0.95
N ASP A 140 9.89 0.45 -1.43
CA ASP A 140 9.07 1.29 -2.29
C ASP A 140 9.93 2.08 -3.27
N GLU A 141 9.45 2.13 -4.51
CA GLU A 141 9.92 3.06 -5.54
C GLU A 141 8.69 3.79 -6.06
N THR A 142 8.61 5.09 -5.80
CA THR A 142 7.53 5.93 -6.30
C THR A 142 8.08 7.10 -7.08
N VAL A 143 7.70 7.19 -8.35
CA VAL A 143 8.01 8.35 -9.19
C VAL A 143 6.85 9.33 -9.15
N GLY A 144 7.08 10.46 -8.50
CA GLY A 144 6.16 11.58 -8.42
C GLY A 144 6.36 12.59 -9.55
N PHE A 145 5.30 13.29 -9.89
CA PHE A 145 5.31 14.39 -10.86
C PHE A 145 4.52 15.58 -10.33
N ARG A 146 4.93 16.79 -10.72
CA ARG A 146 4.13 17.98 -10.44
C ARG A 146 2.91 18.02 -11.35
N TYR A 147 1.73 18.22 -10.76
CA TYR A 147 0.47 18.25 -11.49
C TYR A 147 -0.07 19.69 -11.59
N PHE A 148 -0.26 20.17 -12.82
CA PHE A 148 -0.70 21.53 -13.14
C PHE A 148 0.04 22.62 -12.32
N ASP A 149 -0.69 23.52 -11.68
CA ASP A 149 -0.27 24.66 -10.86
C ASP A 149 0.11 24.26 -9.42
N ALA A 150 0.81 23.12 -9.23
CA ALA A 150 1.05 22.47 -7.93
C ALA A 150 -0.23 21.98 -7.24
N ARG A 151 -1.08 21.29 -7.99
CA ARG A 151 -2.23 20.59 -7.42
C ARG A 151 -1.88 19.15 -7.06
N ASP A 152 -2.61 18.61 -6.11
CA ASP A 152 -2.71 17.17 -5.93
C ASP A 152 -3.66 16.55 -6.98
N VAL A 153 -3.79 15.21 -6.97
CA VAL A 153 -4.73 14.51 -7.88
C VAL A 153 -6.20 14.70 -7.49
N LEU A 154 -6.50 15.22 -6.30
CA LEU A 154 -7.85 15.61 -5.85
C LEU A 154 -8.29 16.96 -6.44
N GLY A 155 -7.31 17.73 -6.95
CA GLY A 155 -7.50 18.98 -7.66
C GLY A 155 -7.35 20.22 -6.77
N PHE A 156 -6.75 20.10 -5.58
CA PHE A 156 -6.48 21.23 -4.68
C PHE A 156 -5.00 21.60 -4.75
N VAL A 157 -4.68 22.88 -4.57
CA VAL A 157 -3.29 23.33 -4.51
C VAL A 157 -2.64 22.78 -3.23
N ASP A 158 -1.54 22.05 -3.39
CA ASP A 158 -0.82 21.41 -2.29
C ASP A 158 0.48 22.17 -1.97
N GLY A 159 0.75 22.34 -0.67
CA GLY A 159 1.92 23.06 -0.16
C GLY A 159 1.74 24.58 0.03
N THR A 160 0.50 25.07 0.02
CA THR A 160 0.18 26.50 0.21
C THR A 160 0.67 27.07 1.54
N ALA A 161 0.45 26.33 2.64
CA ALA A 161 0.82 26.71 4.00
C ALA A 161 2.21 26.18 4.40
N ASN A 162 3.08 25.88 3.43
CA ASN A 162 4.47 25.54 3.75
C ASN A 162 5.22 26.81 4.18
N PRO A 163 6.17 26.72 5.13
CA PRO A 163 7.06 27.82 5.45
C PRO A 163 7.84 28.28 4.20
N VAL A 164 8.18 29.56 4.14
CA VAL A 164 8.91 30.17 3.01
C VAL A 164 10.08 31.01 3.49
N GLY A 165 11.14 31.08 2.69
CA GLY A 165 12.30 31.92 3.00
C GLY A 165 13.00 31.51 4.32
N PRO A 166 13.33 32.46 5.21
CA PRO A 166 14.02 32.19 6.47
C PRO A 166 13.30 31.17 7.37
N ASP A 167 11.96 31.21 7.41
CA ASP A 167 11.13 30.41 8.30
C ASP A 167 11.26 28.89 8.02
N VAL A 168 11.71 28.52 6.82
CA VAL A 168 11.97 27.11 6.45
C VAL A 168 13.04 26.50 7.35
N SER A 169 14.14 27.23 7.59
CA SER A 169 15.23 26.69 8.40
C SER A 169 14.81 26.55 9.86
N ASP A 170 14.10 27.55 10.39
CA ASP A 170 13.66 27.58 11.78
C ASP A 170 12.59 26.52 12.09
N THR A 171 11.81 26.11 11.09
CA THR A 171 10.78 25.06 11.20
C THR A 171 11.35 23.66 11.06
N VAL A 172 12.32 23.48 10.16
CA VAL A 172 12.72 22.14 9.68
C VAL A 172 13.99 21.63 10.34
N LEU A 173 14.91 22.52 10.73
CA LEU A 173 16.23 22.14 11.21
C LEU A 173 16.26 21.99 12.74
N VAL A 174 16.77 20.87 13.21
CA VAL A 174 17.03 20.62 14.63
C VAL A 174 18.15 21.55 15.12
N THR A 175 17.90 22.28 16.19
CA THR A 175 18.89 23.12 16.88
C THR A 175 19.22 22.56 18.26
N GLU A 176 20.14 23.20 18.98
CA GLU A 176 20.49 22.83 20.35
C GLU A 176 19.31 22.97 21.33
N LEU A 177 18.26 23.72 20.97
CA LEU A 177 17.03 23.82 21.75
C LEU A 177 16.23 22.52 21.73
N GLU A 178 16.24 21.80 20.61
CA GLU A 178 15.51 20.54 20.43
C GLU A 178 16.37 19.33 20.80
N ASP A 179 17.65 19.31 20.43
CA ASP A 179 18.54 18.18 20.67
C ASP A 179 20.01 18.59 20.80
N THR A 180 20.64 18.21 21.91
CA THR A 180 22.07 18.47 22.16
C THR A 180 23.02 17.48 21.47
N THR A 181 22.48 16.44 20.82
CA THR A 181 23.26 15.41 20.13
C THR A 181 23.93 15.99 18.88
N PRO A 182 25.28 15.96 18.75
CA PRO A 182 25.97 16.61 17.63
C PRO A 182 25.57 16.11 16.24
N THR A 183 25.12 14.86 16.12
CA THR A 183 24.60 14.29 14.87
C THR A 183 23.19 14.77 14.53
N ALA A 184 22.41 15.25 15.50
CA ALA A 184 21.06 15.74 15.23
C ALA A 184 21.07 17.19 14.70
N LEU A 185 22.03 18.02 15.13
CA LEU A 185 22.10 19.44 14.80
C LEU A 185 22.16 19.70 13.27
N GLY A 186 21.21 20.49 12.78
CA GLY A 186 21.03 20.78 11.35
C GLY A 186 20.43 19.64 10.54
N GLY A 187 20.05 18.54 11.18
CA GLY A 187 19.22 17.48 10.61
C GLY A 187 17.72 17.82 10.69
N SER A 188 16.88 16.89 10.24
CA SER A 188 15.43 16.98 10.30
C SER A 188 14.83 15.58 10.44
N TYR A 189 13.67 15.48 11.07
CA TYR A 189 12.87 14.26 11.07
C TYR A 189 11.99 14.25 9.82
N VAL A 190 11.93 13.10 9.15
CA VAL A 190 11.14 12.91 7.93
C VAL A 190 10.17 11.76 8.12
N VAL A 191 8.92 11.95 7.72
CA VAL A 191 7.87 10.92 7.67
C VAL A 191 7.33 10.85 6.25
N VAL A 192 7.16 9.64 5.74
CA VAL A 192 6.60 9.38 4.42
C VAL A 192 5.38 8.48 4.52
N GLN A 193 4.38 8.72 3.67
CA GLN A 193 3.21 7.86 3.51
C GLN A 193 2.74 7.91 2.06
N LYS A 194 2.41 6.76 1.48
CA LYS A 194 1.87 6.67 0.12
C LYS A 194 0.35 6.54 0.20
N TYR A 195 -0.37 7.48 -0.38
CA TYR A 195 -1.83 7.45 -0.43
C TYR A 195 -2.30 7.13 -1.85
N LEU A 196 -3.23 6.20 -2.01
CA LEU A 196 -3.98 6.00 -3.25
C LEU A 196 -5.39 6.56 -3.07
N HIS A 197 -5.91 7.24 -4.08
CA HIS A 197 -7.17 7.95 -3.99
C HIS A 197 -8.27 7.24 -4.78
N ASP A 198 -9.45 7.11 -4.17
CA ASP A 198 -10.68 6.78 -4.86
C ASP A 198 -11.21 8.05 -5.54
N LEU A 199 -10.64 8.37 -6.70
CA LEU A 199 -11.03 9.55 -7.48
C LEU A 199 -12.49 9.49 -7.96
N GLU A 200 -13.09 8.32 -8.07
CA GLU A 200 -14.49 8.21 -8.47
C GLU A 200 -15.41 8.68 -7.35
N SER A 201 -15.21 8.16 -6.14
CA SER A 201 -15.96 8.62 -4.96
C SER A 201 -15.69 10.08 -4.66
N TRP A 202 -14.45 10.55 -4.81
CA TRP A 202 -14.11 11.96 -4.66
C TRP A 202 -14.89 12.85 -5.63
N ARG A 203 -14.93 12.48 -6.92
CA ARG A 203 -15.61 13.26 -7.97
C ARG A 203 -17.14 13.24 -7.86
N ARG A 204 -17.73 12.31 -7.11
CA ARG A 204 -19.17 12.31 -6.80
C ARG A 204 -19.57 13.40 -5.81
N LEU A 205 -18.64 13.88 -4.99
CA LEU A 205 -18.88 14.99 -4.09
C LEU A 205 -19.01 16.29 -4.88
N SER A 206 -19.89 17.17 -4.43
CA SER A 206 -19.93 18.57 -4.88
C SER A 206 -18.61 19.28 -4.55
N THR A 207 -18.33 20.37 -5.26
CA THR A 207 -17.13 21.17 -4.99
C THR A 207 -17.13 21.66 -3.55
N GLU A 208 -18.28 22.12 -3.05
CA GLU A 208 -18.44 22.66 -1.70
C GLU A 208 -18.20 21.60 -0.61
N GLU A 209 -18.60 20.35 -0.86
CA GLU A 209 -18.29 19.22 0.02
C GLU A 209 -16.78 18.92 0.03
N GLN A 210 -16.13 18.92 -1.13
CA GLN A 210 -14.68 18.74 -1.23
C GLN A 210 -13.93 19.87 -0.51
N GLU A 211 -14.36 21.12 -0.70
CA GLU A 211 -13.79 22.30 -0.05
C GLU A 211 -13.95 22.23 1.46
N THR A 212 -15.10 21.74 1.96
CA THR A 212 -15.33 21.53 3.40
C THR A 212 -14.42 20.43 3.96
N ILE A 213 -14.16 19.37 3.19
CA ILE A 213 -13.24 18.29 3.58
C ILE A 213 -11.81 18.82 3.67
N ILE A 214 -11.35 19.58 2.67
CA ILE A 214 -9.97 20.10 2.62
C ILE A 214 -9.78 21.29 3.59
N GLY A 215 -10.79 22.15 3.73
CA GLY A 215 -10.73 23.40 4.48
C GLY A 215 -10.28 24.61 3.66
N ARG A 216 -10.33 24.51 2.32
CA ARG A 216 -9.97 25.59 1.39
C ARG A 216 -10.88 25.59 0.17
N THR A 217 -11.05 26.73 -0.50
CA THR A 217 -11.72 26.78 -1.80
C THR A 217 -10.88 26.11 -2.88
N LYS A 218 -11.51 25.44 -3.84
CA LYS A 218 -10.82 24.55 -4.78
C LYS A 218 -10.08 25.33 -5.86
N LEU A 219 -10.73 26.33 -6.46
CA LEU A 219 -10.15 27.12 -7.54
C LEU A 219 -9.13 28.13 -6.99
N ASP A 220 -9.60 29.00 -6.10
CA ASP A 220 -8.84 30.16 -5.59
C ASP A 220 -7.94 29.82 -4.40
N ASN A 221 -8.08 28.62 -3.81
CA ASN A 221 -7.23 28.15 -2.73
C ASN A 221 -7.29 29.04 -1.48
N ASN A 222 -8.43 29.67 -1.20
CA ASN A 222 -8.64 30.51 -0.01
C ASN A 222 -9.01 29.65 1.19
N GLU A 223 -8.52 29.99 2.38
CA GLU A 223 -8.85 29.27 3.61
C GLU A 223 -10.30 29.44 4.01
N LEU A 224 -10.92 28.34 4.45
CA LEU A 224 -12.19 28.37 5.14
C LEU A 224 -11.99 28.57 6.64
N GLY A 225 -13.01 29.12 7.29
CA GLY A 225 -13.05 29.24 8.75
C GLY A 225 -13.08 27.87 9.43
N ASP A 226 -12.49 27.78 10.62
CA ASP A 226 -12.43 26.53 11.36
C ASP A 226 -13.80 26.17 11.95
N ALA A 227 -14.09 24.86 11.99
CA ALA A 227 -15.28 24.34 12.62
C ALA A 227 -15.24 24.52 14.15
N ALA A 228 -16.40 24.54 14.80
CA ALA A 228 -16.46 24.57 16.26
C ALA A 228 -15.75 23.34 16.88
N PRO A 229 -15.23 23.44 18.11
CA PRO A 229 -14.39 22.40 18.71
C PRO A 229 -14.99 20.99 18.74
N ASP A 230 -16.31 20.88 18.83
CA ASP A 230 -17.09 19.65 18.92
C ASP A 230 -17.63 19.14 17.57
N GLN A 231 -17.31 19.83 16.47
CA GLN A 231 -17.79 19.52 15.13
C GLN A 231 -16.73 18.84 14.26
N GLN A 232 -17.16 18.33 13.11
CA GLN A 232 -16.24 17.79 12.10
C GLN A 232 -15.29 18.88 11.62
N LYS A 233 -14.00 18.63 11.80
CA LYS A 233 -12.92 19.49 11.31
C LYS A 233 -12.50 19.08 9.89
N SER A 234 -12.00 20.07 9.16
CA SER A 234 -11.37 19.89 7.84
C SER A 234 -9.95 19.32 7.97
N HIS A 235 -9.37 18.87 6.86
CA HIS A 235 -7.95 18.47 6.79
C HIS A 235 -7.06 19.58 7.33
N LYS A 236 -7.22 20.82 6.81
CA LYS A 236 -6.49 22.02 7.29
C LYS A 236 -6.51 22.12 8.81
N SER A 237 -7.71 22.14 9.40
CA SER A 237 -7.89 22.34 10.84
C SER A 237 -7.36 21.17 11.69
N LEU A 238 -7.39 19.93 11.18
CA LEU A 238 -6.83 18.76 11.87
C LEU A 238 -5.30 18.75 11.83
N THR A 239 -4.71 19.31 10.77
CA THR A 239 -3.26 19.42 10.59
C THR A 239 -2.64 20.70 11.16
N THR A 240 -3.42 21.67 11.64
CA THR A 240 -2.90 22.80 12.42
C THR A 240 -2.61 22.35 13.85
N ILE A 241 -1.34 22.35 14.27
CA ILE A 241 -0.90 21.87 15.59
C ILE A 241 -0.43 23.03 16.44
N GLU A 242 -1.00 23.15 17.63
CA GLU A 242 -0.62 24.13 18.65
C GLU A 242 -0.12 23.39 19.90
N ASP A 243 0.87 23.95 20.60
CA ASP A 243 1.28 23.49 21.92
C ASP A 243 0.40 24.05 23.05
N GLU A 244 0.74 23.72 24.30
CA GLU A 244 -0.02 24.14 25.50
C GLU A 244 -0.02 25.66 25.70
N ASP A 245 0.97 26.37 25.16
CA ASP A 245 1.09 27.82 25.22
C ASP A 245 0.38 28.51 24.04
N GLY A 246 -0.20 27.73 23.11
CA GLY A 246 -0.88 28.23 21.91
C GLY A 246 0.05 28.60 20.77
N ASN A 247 1.31 28.16 20.78
CA ASN A 247 2.21 28.38 19.64
C ASN A 247 1.96 27.32 18.57
N GLU A 248 1.80 27.77 17.32
CA GLU A 248 1.64 26.88 16.18
C GLU A 248 2.98 26.23 15.81
N HIS A 249 2.94 24.93 15.48
CA HIS A 249 4.08 24.15 15.02
C HIS A 249 3.85 23.71 13.59
N GLU A 250 4.66 24.25 12.68
CA GLU A 250 4.60 23.96 11.26
C GLU A 250 5.47 22.74 10.87
N ILE A 251 5.22 22.22 9.67
CA ILE A 251 6.07 21.23 9.00
C ILE A 251 6.31 21.68 7.56
N LEU A 252 7.40 21.22 6.96
CA LEU A 252 7.63 21.41 5.53
C LEU A 252 7.20 20.15 4.78
N ARG A 253 6.19 20.29 3.92
CA ARG A 253 5.71 19.20 3.06
C ARG A 253 6.21 19.36 1.65
N ASP A 254 6.46 18.24 0.99
CA ASP A 254 6.82 18.19 -0.43
C ASP A 254 6.06 17.08 -1.15
N ASN A 255 4.75 17.06 -0.93
CA ASN A 255 3.86 16.06 -1.46
C ASN A 255 3.92 16.02 -2.99
N MET A 256 3.98 14.81 -3.54
CA MET A 256 4.01 14.63 -4.99
C MET A 256 2.89 13.70 -5.47
N PRO A 257 2.06 14.14 -6.43
CA PRO A 257 1.22 13.25 -7.21
C PRO A 257 2.00 12.10 -7.82
N PHE A 258 1.44 10.90 -7.80
CA PHE A 258 1.92 9.76 -8.56
C PHE A 258 0.74 8.96 -9.12
N GLY A 259 1.01 8.05 -10.05
CA GLY A 259 -0.02 7.13 -10.51
C GLY A 259 0.19 6.62 -11.92
N SER A 260 -0.72 5.74 -12.31
CA SER A 260 -0.82 5.13 -13.63
C SER A 260 -2.30 5.14 -14.01
N PRO A 261 -2.73 6.13 -14.83
CA PRO A 261 -4.12 6.23 -15.25
C PRO A 261 -4.65 4.96 -15.94
N ALA A 262 -3.77 4.21 -16.61
CA ALA A 262 -4.13 2.96 -17.27
C ALA A 262 -4.48 1.82 -16.28
N SER A 263 -3.88 1.81 -15.09
CA SER A 263 -4.22 0.86 -14.01
C SER A 263 -5.28 1.40 -13.04
N GLY A 264 -5.72 2.65 -13.23
CA GLY A 264 -6.64 3.34 -12.33
C GLY A 264 -5.97 3.82 -11.04
N GLU A 265 -4.64 3.89 -11.00
CA GLU A 265 -3.87 4.33 -9.84
C GLU A 265 -3.68 5.85 -9.89
N PHE A 266 -4.15 6.52 -8.85
CA PHE A 266 -3.95 7.94 -8.63
C PHE A 266 -3.62 8.13 -7.16
N GLY A 267 -2.52 8.80 -6.85
CA GLY A 267 -2.04 8.87 -5.49
C GLY A 267 -1.31 10.16 -5.17
N THR A 268 -1.12 10.37 -3.87
CA THR A 268 -0.25 11.42 -3.31
C THR A 268 0.80 10.72 -2.46
N TYR A 269 2.06 10.95 -2.78
CA TYR A 269 3.15 10.56 -1.90
C TYR A 269 3.37 11.69 -0.90
N PHE A 270 2.93 11.48 0.34
CA PHE A 270 3.16 12.41 1.43
C PHE A 270 4.60 12.30 1.92
N ILE A 271 5.24 13.46 2.06
CA ILE A 271 6.52 13.59 2.76
C ILE A 271 6.49 14.87 3.60
N GLY A 272 6.77 14.73 4.90
CA GLY A 272 6.80 15.83 5.85
C GLY A 272 8.13 15.88 6.57
N TYR A 273 8.74 17.07 6.62
CA TYR A 273 9.97 17.37 7.35
C TYR A 273 9.66 18.26 8.55
N SER A 274 10.27 17.97 9.69
CA SER A 274 10.08 18.73 10.92
C SER A 274 11.33 18.65 11.81
N LYS A 275 11.64 19.71 12.55
CA LYS A 275 12.65 19.64 13.62
C LYS A 275 12.16 18.89 14.87
N LYS A 276 10.86 18.64 14.99
CA LYS A 276 10.18 17.94 16.09
C LYS A 276 9.28 16.84 15.54
N LEU A 277 9.65 15.57 15.73
CA LEU A 277 8.91 14.43 15.17
C LEU A 277 7.49 14.36 15.72
N TRP A 278 7.29 14.70 17.01
CA TRP A 278 5.97 14.65 17.65
C TRP A 278 4.92 15.52 16.93
N VAL A 279 5.32 16.58 16.21
CA VAL A 279 4.40 17.45 15.47
C VAL A 279 3.68 16.66 14.38
N ILE A 280 4.43 15.91 13.55
CA ILE A 280 3.86 15.08 12.49
C ILE A 280 3.03 13.94 13.11
N GLU A 281 3.51 13.31 14.18
CA GLU A 281 2.76 12.27 14.87
C GLU A 281 1.42 12.80 15.40
N LYS A 282 1.38 14.03 15.93
CA LYS A 282 0.14 14.67 16.38
C LYS A 282 -0.81 14.96 15.23
N MET A 283 -0.30 15.39 14.08
CA MET A 283 -1.10 15.52 12.86
C MET A 283 -1.73 14.18 12.48
N MET A 284 -0.95 13.09 12.45
CA MET A 284 -1.45 11.75 12.14
C MET A 284 -2.48 11.28 13.17
N GLU A 285 -2.23 11.47 14.48
CA GLU A 285 -3.21 11.15 15.52
C GLU A 285 -4.55 11.86 15.28
N ARG A 286 -4.52 13.18 15.07
CA ARG A 286 -5.74 13.97 14.80
C ARG A 286 -6.43 13.54 13.52
N MET A 287 -5.68 13.20 12.48
CA MET A 287 -6.27 12.77 11.21
C MET A 287 -6.94 11.39 11.31
N PHE A 288 -6.28 10.40 11.91
CA PHE A 288 -6.78 9.02 11.92
C PHE A 288 -7.76 8.74 13.07
N VAL A 289 -7.51 9.27 14.27
CA VAL A 289 -8.39 9.10 15.44
C VAL A 289 -9.53 10.12 15.45
N GLY A 290 -9.26 11.33 14.96
CA GLY A 290 -10.18 12.46 15.01
C GLY A 290 -9.95 13.39 16.21
N ASN A 291 -10.37 14.64 16.07
CA ASN A 291 -10.35 15.62 17.15
C ASN A 291 -11.63 16.47 17.14
N PRO A 292 -12.67 16.11 17.92
CA PRO A 292 -12.69 15.08 18.96
C PRO A 292 -12.63 13.64 18.41
N PRO A 293 -12.22 12.65 19.22
CA PRO A 293 -12.13 11.26 18.80
C PRO A 293 -13.41 10.73 18.15
N GLY A 294 -13.28 10.03 17.03
CA GLY A 294 -14.39 9.54 16.21
C GLY A 294 -14.77 10.45 15.04
N LEU A 295 -14.32 11.71 15.04
CA LEU A 295 -14.44 12.63 13.90
C LEU A 295 -13.10 12.74 13.17
N HIS A 296 -12.73 11.66 12.49
CA HIS A 296 -11.47 11.55 11.73
C HIS A 296 -11.49 12.46 10.48
N ASP A 297 -10.31 12.63 9.88
CA ASP A 297 -10.14 13.42 8.68
C ASP A 297 -10.81 12.75 7.47
N ARG A 298 -11.72 13.48 6.84
CA ARG A 298 -12.47 12.97 5.69
C ARG A 298 -11.61 12.85 4.43
N ILE A 299 -10.44 13.49 4.34
CA ILE A 299 -9.51 13.26 3.23
C ILE A 299 -9.05 11.79 3.18
N ILE A 300 -8.89 11.14 4.34
CA ILE A 300 -8.56 9.72 4.45
C ILE A 300 -9.73 8.86 3.94
N SER A 301 -10.97 9.36 3.99
CA SER A 301 -12.09 8.60 3.43
C SER A 301 -12.13 8.62 1.90
N ALA A 302 -11.44 9.57 1.27
CA ALA A 302 -11.23 9.61 -0.18
C ALA A 302 -9.91 8.92 -0.59
N ALA A 303 -9.04 8.61 0.37
CA ALA A 303 -7.78 7.92 0.15
C ALA A 303 -7.84 6.49 0.71
N LEU A 304 -7.78 5.48 -0.17
CA LEU A 304 -7.31 4.19 0.28
C LEU A 304 -5.86 4.40 0.72
N LEU A 305 -5.58 4.17 2.00
CA LEU A 305 -4.20 3.98 2.41
C LEU A 305 -3.65 2.86 1.53
N ALA A 306 -2.77 3.22 0.59
CA ALA A 306 -1.82 2.26 0.12
C ALA A 306 -0.93 2.07 1.33
N SER A 307 -1.23 1.05 2.13
CA SER A 307 -0.20 0.47 2.94
C SER A 307 0.96 0.25 1.97
N VAL A 308 2.00 1.09 2.05
CA VAL A 308 3.34 0.66 1.70
C VAL A 308 3.72 -0.30 2.79
N ALA A 309 2.92 -1.35 3.04
CA ALA A 309 3.54 -2.57 3.49
C ALA A 309 4.74 -2.68 2.55
N ALA A 310 5.93 -2.90 3.08
CA ALA A 310 6.79 -3.87 2.43
C ALA A 310 5.83 -5.03 2.18
N GLY A 311 5.18 -5.00 1.01
CA GLY A 311 4.11 -5.91 0.73
C GLY A 311 4.83 -7.21 0.94
N GLN A 312 4.30 -8.10 1.78
CA GLN A 312 4.63 -9.48 1.53
C GLN A 312 4.08 -9.73 0.13
N THR A 313 4.83 -9.33 -0.89
CA THR A 313 4.37 -9.38 -2.25
C THR A 313 4.17 -10.84 -2.48
N LEU A 314 2.99 -11.17 -3.00
CA LEU A 314 2.76 -12.55 -3.35
C LEU A 314 3.87 -12.95 -4.31
N ASN A 315 4.69 -13.93 -3.92
CA ASN A 315 5.81 -14.40 -4.72
C ASN A 315 5.30 -15.19 -5.93
N ILE A 316 4.78 -14.45 -6.91
CA ILE A 316 4.28 -14.99 -8.16
C ILE A 316 5.49 -15.39 -9.01
N PRO A 317 5.54 -16.63 -9.54
CA PRO A 317 6.64 -17.07 -10.38
C PRO A 317 6.82 -16.17 -11.61
N THR A 318 8.05 -16.10 -12.11
CA THR A 318 8.36 -15.38 -13.34
C THR A 318 7.50 -15.90 -14.48
N ARG A 319 6.78 -14.99 -15.16
CA ARG A 319 5.95 -15.35 -16.30
C ARG A 319 6.79 -15.87 -17.46
N SER A 320 6.28 -16.86 -18.16
CA SER A 320 6.87 -17.37 -19.39
C SER A 320 6.30 -16.61 -20.60
N GLY A 321 7.14 -15.83 -21.28
CA GLY A 321 6.76 -15.07 -22.48
C GLY A 321 5.96 -13.79 -22.19
N ALA A 322 5.26 -13.30 -23.22
CA ALA A 322 4.41 -12.13 -23.15
C ALA A 322 3.05 -12.44 -22.50
N ILE A 323 2.33 -11.41 -22.06
CA ILE A 323 0.94 -11.53 -21.60
C ILE A 323 0.06 -11.94 -22.80
N ILE A 324 -0.83 -12.89 -22.58
CA ILE A 324 -1.79 -13.38 -23.55
C ILE A 324 -3.18 -12.84 -23.18
N SER A 325 -3.57 -11.73 -23.81
CA SER A 325 -4.92 -11.17 -23.65
C SER A 325 -5.92 -11.92 -24.51
N LEU A 326 -6.88 -12.59 -23.86
CA LEU A 326 -7.89 -13.41 -24.52
C LEU A 326 -9.12 -12.56 -24.90
N PRO A 327 -9.61 -12.62 -26.15
CA PRO A 327 -10.79 -11.86 -26.57
C PRO A 327 -12.09 -12.35 -25.92
N ALA A 328 -12.15 -13.65 -25.58
CA ALA A 328 -13.28 -14.33 -24.93
C ALA A 328 -12.73 -15.28 -23.84
N PRO A 329 -13.55 -15.74 -22.87
CA PRO A 329 -13.11 -16.74 -21.91
C PRO A 329 -12.58 -17.99 -22.61
N SER A 330 -11.43 -18.51 -22.16
CA SER A 330 -10.93 -19.79 -22.65
C SER A 330 -11.57 -20.93 -21.86
N VAL A 331 -12.28 -21.80 -22.57
CA VAL A 331 -12.93 -22.97 -21.99
C VAL A 331 -11.93 -24.11 -21.91
N ILE A 332 -11.74 -24.67 -20.71
CA ILE A 332 -10.81 -25.78 -20.44
C ILE A 332 -11.62 -27.02 -20.09
N SER A 333 -11.45 -28.06 -20.90
CA SER A 333 -11.92 -29.41 -20.64
C SER A 333 -10.72 -30.34 -20.41
N GLY A 334 -10.81 -31.25 -19.44
CA GLY A 334 -9.70 -32.15 -19.11
C GLY A 334 -8.55 -31.44 -18.41
N VAL A 335 -7.32 -31.94 -18.57
CA VAL A 335 -6.13 -31.42 -17.87
C VAL A 335 -5.33 -30.48 -18.78
N LYS A 336 -5.04 -29.27 -18.30
CA LYS A 336 -4.26 -28.28 -19.03
C LYS A 336 -3.21 -27.61 -18.16
N ASP A 337 -1.95 -27.75 -18.58
CA ASP A 337 -0.82 -26.98 -18.06
C ASP A 337 -0.60 -25.72 -18.92
N MET A 338 -0.44 -24.57 -18.27
CA MET A 338 -0.27 -23.28 -18.92
C MET A 338 1.20 -22.81 -18.96
N GLY A 339 2.14 -23.54 -18.35
CA GLY A 339 3.58 -23.33 -18.45
C GLY A 339 4.06 -22.00 -17.85
N ASN A 340 3.44 -21.54 -16.76
CA ASN A 340 3.62 -20.23 -16.12
C ASN A 340 3.41 -19.05 -17.08
N LYS A 341 2.60 -19.22 -18.14
CA LYS A 341 2.19 -18.11 -18.99
C LYS A 341 1.16 -17.25 -18.28
N GLU A 342 1.18 -15.96 -18.59
CA GLU A 342 0.27 -14.97 -18.04
C GLU A 342 -0.88 -14.69 -19.00
N TYR A 343 -2.13 -14.78 -18.52
CA TYR A 343 -3.35 -14.58 -19.29
C TYR A 343 -4.23 -13.52 -18.63
N ASP A 344 -4.86 -12.69 -19.46
CA ASP A 344 -5.87 -11.73 -19.01
C ASP A 344 -6.96 -11.53 -20.09
N ARG A 345 -7.80 -10.52 -19.95
CA ARG A 345 -8.83 -10.13 -20.94
C ARG A 345 -8.55 -8.75 -21.55
N GLY A 346 -7.37 -8.16 -21.29
CA GLY A 346 -6.97 -6.81 -21.74
C GLY A 346 -7.86 -5.68 -21.22
N ARG A 347 -8.42 -5.81 -20.01
CA ARG A 347 -9.48 -4.92 -19.49
C ARG A 347 -9.19 -4.41 -18.09
N SER A 348 -9.67 -3.21 -17.77
CA SER A 348 -9.64 -2.70 -16.39
C SER A 348 -10.59 -3.50 -15.49
N CYS A 349 -10.27 -3.59 -14.18
CA CYS A 349 -11.10 -4.25 -13.16
C CYS A 349 -12.56 -3.75 -13.13
N PHE A 350 -12.76 -2.49 -13.51
CA PHE A 350 -14.02 -1.75 -13.29
C PHE A 350 -14.78 -1.50 -14.60
N THR A 351 -14.65 -2.40 -15.58
CA THR A 351 -15.40 -2.29 -16.83
C THR A 351 -16.75 -3.00 -16.75
N ASP A 352 -17.83 -2.25 -16.96
CA ASP A 352 -19.20 -2.79 -17.05
C ASP A 352 -19.56 -3.26 -18.48
N VAL A 353 -18.56 -3.39 -19.36
CA VAL A 353 -18.80 -3.79 -20.75
C VAL A 353 -19.08 -5.28 -20.79
N GLU A 354 -20.33 -5.64 -21.10
CA GLU A 354 -20.72 -7.02 -21.39
C GLU A 354 -19.85 -7.63 -22.48
N THR A 355 -19.51 -8.91 -22.33
CA THR A 355 -18.65 -9.62 -23.28
C THR A 355 -19.23 -10.94 -23.73
N PRO A 356 -18.94 -11.37 -24.97
CA PRO A 356 -19.23 -12.72 -25.40
C PRO A 356 -18.62 -13.75 -24.43
N GLY A 357 -19.48 -14.55 -23.81
CA GLY A 357 -19.08 -15.60 -22.85
C GLY A 357 -18.89 -15.14 -21.40
N GLY A 358 -19.02 -13.83 -21.11
CA GLY A 358 -18.87 -13.25 -19.78
C GLY A 358 -17.45 -12.84 -19.39
N HIS A 359 -17.30 -12.41 -18.14
CA HIS A 359 -16.07 -11.78 -17.64
C HIS A 359 -14.87 -12.69 -17.31
N PRO A 360 -14.97 -14.02 -17.11
CA PRO A 360 -13.81 -14.79 -16.65
C PRO A 360 -12.69 -14.89 -17.70
N VAL A 361 -11.45 -15.04 -17.25
CA VAL A 361 -10.32 -15.43 -18.10
C VAL A 361 -10.48 -16.88 -18.55
N PHE A 362 -10.78 -17.78 -17.59
CA PHE A 362 -10.98 -19.20 -17.85
C PHE A 362 -12.32 -19.71 -17.34
N ILE A 363 -12.91 -20.63 -18.10
CA ILE A 363 -14.06 -21.43 -17.67
C ILE A 363 -13.62 -22.90 -17.68
N LEU A 364 -13.64 -23.54 -16.52
CA LEU A 364 -13.34 -24.96 -16.36
C LEU A 364 -14.63 -25.76 -16.40
N GLU A 365 -14.69 -26.73 -17.29
CA GLU A 365 -15.75 -27.75 -17.29
C GLU A 365 -15.62 -28.69 -16.09
N ASP A 366 -16.68 -29.44 -15.80
CA ASP A 366 -16.68 -30.44 -14.73
C ASP A 366 -15.55 -31.47 -14.92
N GLY A 367 -14.78 -31.69 -13.85
CA GLY A 367 -13.59 -32.54 -13.82
C GLY A 367 -12.31 -31.92 -14.41
N ALA A 368 -12.34 -30.67 -14.90
CA ALA A 368 -11.17 -30.06 -15.53
C ALA A 368 -10.07 -29.69 -14.51
N THR A 369 -8.82 -29.70 -14.99
CA THR A 369 -7.63 -29.28 -14.23
C THR A 369 -6.89 -28.18 -14.98
N LEU A 370 -6.58 -27.08 -14.28
CA LEU A 370 -5.69 -26.02 -14.77
C LEU A 370 -4.44 -25.96 -13.89
N SER A 371 -3.26 -25.99 -14.49
CA SER A 371 -1.99 -25.88 -13.75
C SER A 371 -1.05 -24.82 -14.29
N ASN A 372 -0.22 -24.28 -13.39
CA ASN A 372 0.90 -23.39 -13.70
C ASN A 372 0.46 -22.19 -14.56
N ALA A 373 -0.55 -21.46 -14.09
CA ALA A 373 -1.13 -20.32 -14.80
C ALA A 373 -0.96 -19.04 -13.97
N ILE A 374 -0.67 -17.92 -14.64
CA ILE A 374 -0.70 -16.60 -14.02
C ILE A 374 -1.88 -15.84 -14.63
N ILE A 375 -2.73 -15.30 -13.78
CA ILE A 375 -3.85 -14.44 -14.14
C ILE A 375 -3.39 -13.00 -13.96
N GLY A 376 -3.30 -12.28 -15.07
CA GLY A 376 -2.83 -10.90 -15.13
C GLY A 376 -3.82 -9.92 -14.52
N ALA A 377 -3.39 -8.66 -14.34
CA ALA A 377 -4.21 -7.62 -13.74
C ALA A 377 -5.32 -7.09 -14.68
N GLY A 378 -5.22 -7.38 -15.98
CA GLY A 378 -6.13 -6.90 -17.03
C GLY A 378 -7.43 -7.73 -17.17
N GLN A 379 -8.11 -8.05 -16.07
CA GLN A 379 -9.30 -8.92 -16.04
C GLN A 379 -10.35 -8.39 -15.06
N VAL A 380 -11.61 -8.85 -15.17
CA VAL A 380 -12.69 -8.52 -14.21
C VAL A 380 -13.00 -9.72 -13.32
N GLU A 381 -13.14 -10.90 -13.92
CA GLU A 381 -13.22 -12.19 -13.21
C GLU A 381 -12.07 -13.12 -13.67
N GLY A 382 -11.56 -13.93 -12.75
CA GLY A 382 -10.45 -14.85 -13.01
C GLY A 382 -10.90 -16.17 -13.62
N ILE A 383 -11.36 -17.10 -12.77
CA ILE A 383 -11.64 -18.49 -13.16
C ILE A 383 -13.01 -18.91 -12.66
N HIS A 384 -13.82 -19.46 -13.56
CA HIS A 384 -15.11 -20.07 -13.22
C HIS A 384 -15.05 -21.59 -13.34
N CYS A 385 -15.48 -22.32 -12.30
CA CYS A 385 -15.67 -23.77 -12.37
C CYS A 385 -17.15 -24.12 -12.50
N ARG A 386 -17.51 -24.87 -13.54
CA ARG A 386 -18.88 -25.33 -13.81
C ARG A 386 -19.31 -26.56 -13.02
N GLY A 387 -18.38 -27.20 -12.32
CA GLY A 387 -18.61 -28.37 -11.46
C GLY A 387 -17.38 -28.61 -10.59
N ALA A 388 -17.02 -29.87 -10.39
CA ALA A 388 -15.74 -30.24 -9.81
C ALA A 388 -14.58 -29.70 -10.68
N CYS A 389 -13.53 -29.19 -10.07
CA CYS A 389 -12.35 -28.72 -10.81
C CYS A 389 -11.10 -28.77 -9.94
N THR A 390 -9.93 -28.75 -10.57
CA THR A 390 -8.64 -28.71 -9.88
C THR A 390 -7.80 -27.55 -10.39
N LEU A 391 -7.29 -26.71 -9.49
CA LEU A 391 -6.37 -25.62 -9.78
C LEU A 391 -5.04 -25.92 -9.08
N LYS A 392 -3.94 -25.97 -9.83
CA LYS A 392 -2.60 -26.22 -9.28
C LYS A 392 -1.62 -25.11 -9.64
N ASN A 393 -0.97 -24.49 -8.65
CA ASN A 393 -0.02 -23.39 -8.88
C ASN A 393 -0.61 -22.28 -9.78
N VAL A 394 -1.82 -21.84 -9.45
CA VAL A 394 -2.49 -20.74 -10.16
C VAL A 394 -2.33 -19.46 -9.36
N TRP A 395 -1.86 -18.40 -10.02
CA TRP A 395 -1.48 -17.15 -9.39
C TRP A 395 -2.31 -15.99 -9.93
N PHE A 396 -2.70 -15.05 -9.06
CA PHE A 396 -3.43 -13.85 -9.46
C PHE A 396 -2.60 -12.61 -9.13
N ARG A 397 -2.20 -11.85 -10.17
CA ARG A 397 -1.51 -10.56 -10.02
C ARG A 397 -2.34 -9.55 -9.23
N ARG A 398 -3.65 -9.58 -9.48
CA ARG A 398 -4.66 -8.76 -8.82
C ARG A 398 -6.02 -9.43 -8.95
N VAL A 399 -6.85 -9.31 -7.92
CA VAL A 399 -8.23 -9.81 -7.92
C VAL A 399 -9.17 -8.61 -7.96
N CYS A 400 -10.01 -8.56 -8.99
CA CYS A 400 -11.02 -7.51 -9.14
C CYS A 400 -12.32 -7.95 -8.45
N ASP A 401 -13.31 -8.46 -9.20
CA ASP A 401 -14.59 -8.90 -8.64
C ASP A 401 -14.51 -10.32 -8.04
N GLY A 402 -13.79 -11.24 -8.71
CA GLY A 402 -13.57 -12.58 -8.19
C GLY A 402 -12.40 -13.31 -8.82
N ALA A 403 -11.55 -13.94 -8.00
CA ALA A 403 -10.43 -14.74 -8.49
C ALA A 403 -10.92 -16.11 -8.99
N ILE A 404 -11.68 -16.79 -8.14
CA ILE A 404 -12.18 -18.15 -8.39
C ILE A 404 -13.66 -18.20 -7.99
N THR A 405 -14.54 -18.49 -8.95
CA THR A 405 -15.97 -18.64 -8.71
C THR A 405 -16.41 -20.06 -9.03
N LEU A 406 -16.95 -20.75 -8.03
CA LEU A 406 -17.38 -22.15 -8.12
C LEU A 406 -18.89 -22.16 -8.36
N LYS A 407 -19.26 -22.19 -9.64
CA LYS A 407 -20.65 -22.03 -10.10
C LYS A 407 -21.49 -23.29 -9.93
N GLY A 408 -20.91 -24.46 -10.24
CA GLY A 408 -21.64 -25.73 -10.18
C GLY A 408 -21.29 -26.60 -8.98
N ASN A 409 -22.06 -27.66 -8.80
CA ASN A 409 -21.86 -28.64 -7.73
C ASN A 409 -20.64 -29.52 -8.04
N GLY A 410 -19.89 -29.88 -7.01
CA GLY A 410 -18.72 -30.74 -7.13
C GLY A 410 -17.63 -30.38 -6.13
N ASN A 411 -16.69 -31.30 -5.92
CA ASN A 411 -15.53 -31.02 -5.07
C ASN A 411 -14.45 -30.29 -5.87
N VAL A 412 -13.83 -29.29 -5.24
CA VAL A 412 -12.81 -28.45 -5.87
C VAL A 412 -11.52 -28.53 -5.08
N LEU A 413 -10.41 -28.73 -5.76
CA LEU A 413 -9.07 -28.67 -5.19
C LEU A 413 -8.33 -27.43 -5.70
N ILE A 414 -7.84 -26.62 -4.78
CA ILE A 414 -6.93 -25.50 -5.03
C ILE A 414 -5.63 -25.82 -4.28
N GLU A 415 -4.57 -26.15 -5.01
CA GLU A 415 -3.30 -26.61 -4.43
C GLU A 415 -2.12 -25.79 -4.98
N GLY A 416 -1.39 -25.12 -4.09
CA GLY A 416 -0.33 -24.21 -4.51
C GLY A 416 -0.88 -22.92 -5.15
N GLY A 417 0.00 -21.96 -5.39
CA GLY A 417 -0.39 -20.68 -5.99
C GLY A 417 -0.75 -19.61 -4.96
N GLY A 418 -1.43 -18.57 -5.43
CA GLY A 418 -1.82 -17.48 -4.55
C GLY A 418 -2.60 -16.36 -5.20
N ALA A 419 -3.18 -15.50 -4.37
CA ALA A 419 -3.89 -14.30 -4.82
C ALA A 419 -3.59 -13.12 -3.90
N GLN A 420 -3.66 -11.91 -4.44
CA GLN A 420 -3.51 -10.68 -3.68
C GLN A 420 -4.55 -9.64 -4.08
N THR A 421 -4.77 -8.64 -3.22
CA THR A 421 -5.59 -7.43 -3.49
C THR A 421 -7.07 -7.72 -3.76
N ALA A 422 -7.64 -8.78 -3.16
CA ALA A 422 -9.05 -9.14 -3.36
C ALA A 422 -9.98 -8.28 -2.49
N VAL A 423 -10.79 -7.42 -3.11
CA VAL A 423 -11.66 -6.47 -2.42
C VAL A 423 -12.81 -7.13 -1.63
N ASP A 424 -13.45 -8.16 -2.19
CA ASP A 424 -14.48 -8.95 -1.48
C ASP A 424 -13.96 -10.32 -1.07
N ASN A 425 -13.67 -11.19 -2.04
CA ASN A 425 -13.17 -12.54 -1.77
C ASN A 425 -12.26 -13.09 -2.86
N VAL A 426 -11.36 -14.00 -2.51
CA VAL A 426 -10.60 -14.79 -3.49
C VAL A 426 -11.47 -15.91 -4.07
N VAL A 427 -12.11 -16.72 -3.22
CA VAL A 427 -12.92 -17.88 -3.61
C VAL A 427 -14.40 -17.66 -3.27
N SER A 428 -15.26 -17.62 -4.30
CA SER A 428 -16.71 -17.54 -4.18
C SER A 428 -17.35 -18.91 -4.44
N HIS A 429 -17.88 -19.56 -3.40
CA HIS A 429 -18.48 -20.89 -3.50
C HIS A 429 -20.00 -20.80 -3.62
N GLN A 430 -20.52 -21.02 -4.83
CA GLN A 430 -21.95 -20.90 -5.15
C GLN A 430 -22.63 -22.28 -5.26
N GLY A 431 -21.95 -23.27 -5.85
CA GLY A 431 -22.38 -24.66 -5.89
C GLY A 431 -22.29 -25.38 -4.54
N GLN A 432 -22.77 -26.63 -4.49
CA GLN A 432 -22.65 -27.53 -3.34
C GLN A 432 -21.44 -28.45 -3.48
N GLY A 433 -20.80 -28.80 -2.36
CA GLY A 433 -19.62 -29.66 -2.35
C GLY A 433 -18.57 -29.20 -1.34
N THR A 434 -17.35 -29.71 -1.50
CA THR A 434 -16.21 -29.37 -0.65
C THR A 434 -15.11 -28.70 -1.46
N VAL A 435 -14.62 -27.57 -0.97
CA VAL A 435 -13.43 -26.90 -1.50
C VAL A 435 -12.26 -27.19 -0.58
N THR A 436 -11.19 -27.74 -1.12
CA THR A 436 -9.92 -27.89 -0.41
C THR A 436 -8.94 -26.86 -0.95
N ILE A 437 -8.46 -25.97 -0.07
CA ILE A 437 -7.43 -24.96 -0.36
C ILE A 437 -6.19 -25.35 0.41
N LYS A 438 -5.11 -25.70 -0.30
CA LYS A 438 -3.90 -26.26 0.29
C LYS A 438 -2.65 -25.60 -0.26
N ASP A 439 -1.65 -25.38 0.59
CA ASP A 439 -0.34 -24.85 0.21
C ASP A 439 -0.44 -23.50 -0.54
N TYR A 440 -1.43 -22.67 -0.17
CA TYR A 440 -1.81 -21.44 -0.86
C TYR A 440 -1.30 -20.20 -0.11
N THR A 441 -1.00 -19.12 -0.84
CA THR A 441 -0.63 -17.83 -0.22
C THR A 441 -1.63 -16.74 -0.60
N VAL A 442 -2.11 -15.99 0.39
CA VAL A 442 -3.06 -14.89 0.19
C VAL A 442 -2.59 -13.65 0.94
N VAL A 443 -2.62 -12.50 0.27
CA VAL A 443 -2.11 -11.24 0.79
C VAL A 443 -3.10 -10.12 0.52
N ASP A 444 -3.25 -9.18 1.44
CA ASP A 444 -4.00 -7.93 1.25
C ASP A 444 -5.37 -8.18 0.62
N SER A 445 -6.20 -8.94 1.33
CA SER A 445 -7.47 -9.41 0.78
C SER A 445 -8.53 -9.38 1.87
N ASN A 446 -9.74 -8.95 1.54
CA ASN A 446 -10.82 -8.96 2.53
C ASN A 446 -11.10 -10.39 3.00
N ARG A 447 -11.32 -11.32 2.05
CA ARG A 447 -11.59 -12.73 2.37
C ARG A 447 -10.87 -13.72 1.49
N LEU A 448 -10.41 -14.84 2.05
CA LEU A 448 -9.98 -15.99 1.23
C LEU A 448 -11.20 -16.74 0.67
N TYR A 449 -12.14 -17.15 1.51
CA TYR A 449 -13.27 -17.99 1.11
C TYR A 449 -14.61 -17.44 1.58
N ARG A 450 -15.60 -17.46 0.68
CA ARG A 450 -17.01 -17.13 0.97
C ARG A 450 -17.95 -18.21 0.43
N SER A 451 -18.73 -18.81 1.32
CA SER A 451 -19.97 -19.50 0.95
C SER A 451 -21.05 -18.48 0.58
N CYS A 452 -21.71 -18.65 -0.55
CA CYS A 452 -22.68 -17.68 -1.03
C CYS A 452 -23.90 -17.55 -0.08
N GLY A 453 -24.03 -16.38 0.56
CA GLY A 453 -25.07 -16.12 1.56
C GLY A 453 -26.47 -15.87 0.99
N ASN A 454 -26.60 -15.45 -0.27
CA ASN A 454 -27.87 -15.05 -0.88
C ASN A 454 -28.01 -15.44 -2.37
N CYS A 455 -27.43 -16.59 -2.75
CA CYS A 455 -27.53 -17.09 -4.12
C CYS A 455 -28.97 -17.47 -4.52
N ALA A 456 -29.23 -17.54 -5.82
CA ALA A 456 -30.49 -18.12 -6.31
C ALA A 456 -30.54 -19.62 -5.97
N ASN A 457 -31.70 -20.12 -5.54
CA ASN A 457 -31.86 -21.50 -5.04
C ASN A 457 -30.83 -21.86 -3.96
N ASN A 458 -30.64 -20.95 -3.00
CA ASN A 458 -29.59 -21.11 -2.00
C ASN A 458 -29.83 -22.33 -1.11
N GLY A 459 -28.73 -22.94 -0.66
CA GLY A 459 -28.73 -24.12 0.19
C GLY A 459 -27.29 -24.56 0.44
N GLY A 460 -27.15 -25.77 0.98
CA GLY A 460 -25.87 -26.38 1.30
C GLY A 460 -26.01 -27.89 1.44
N PRO A 461 -25.00 -28.57 2.00
CA PRO A 461 -23.82 -27.97 2.63
C PRO A 461 -22.74 -27.55 1.61
N ARG A 462 -22.06 -26.44 1.91
CA ARG A 462 -20.82 -26.00 1.27
C ARG A 462 -19.69 -26.05 2.28
N ASN A 463 -18.76 -26.98 2.10
CA ASN A 463 -17.65 -27.17 3.02
C ASN A 463 -16.36 -26.57 2.48
N VAL A 464 -15.52 -26.07 3.38
CA VAL A 464 -14.16 -25.63 3.05
C VAL A 464 -13.14 -26.25 4.00
N VAL A 465 -12.05 -26.76 3.42
CA VAL A 465 -10.89 -27.30 4.14
C VAL A 465 -9.68 -26.49 3.72
N VAL A 466 -9.08 -25.77 4.66
CA VAL A 466 -7.91 -24.91 4.45
C VAL A 466 -6.70 -25.52 5.17
N GLN A 467 -5.64 -25.80 4.43
CA GLN A 467 -4.45 -26.47 4.94
C GLN A 467 -3.18 -25.74 4.49
N ASN A 468 -2.22 -25.55 5.39
CA ASN A 468 -0.92 -24.95 5.05
C ASN A 468 -1.07 -23.57 4.34
N LEU A 469 -2.02 -22.75 4.79
CA LEU A 469 -2.23 -21.42 4.24
C LEU A 469 -1.19 -20.44 4.81
N LYS A 470 -0.62 -19.59 3.96
CA LYS A 470 0.08 -18.37 4.37
C LYS A 470 -0.85 -17.18 4.10
N ALA A 471 -1.30 -16.49 5.12
CA ALA A 471 -2.30 -15.42 5.00
C ALA A 471 -1.86 -14.14 5.70
N ASN A 472 -1.68 -13.06 4.96
CA ASN A 472 -1.25 -11.78 5.52
C ASN A 472 -2.19 -10.66 5.12
N ASP A 473 -2.57 -9.82 6.07
CA ASP A 473 -3.46 -8.68 5.86
C ASP A 473 -4.85 -9.12 5.34
N LEU A 474 -5.50 -9.99 6.11
CA LEU A 474 -6.84 -10.50 5.81
C LEU A 474 -7.87 -10.11 6.87
N THR A 475 -9.07 -9.72 6.43
CA THR A 475 -10.20 -9.55 7.37
C THR A 475 -10.77 -10.89 7.81
N LEU A 476 -10.92 -11.85 6.89
CA LEU A 476 -11.53 -13.15 7.19
C LEU A 476 -10.98 -14.29 6.33
N ILE A 477 -10.57 -15.42 6.92
CA ILE A 477 -10.18 -16.60 6.10
C ILE A 477 -11.43 -17.26 5.51
N ALA A 478 -12.43 -17.61 6.33
CA ALA A 478 -13.63 -18.32 5.85
C ALA A 478 -14.95 -17.75 6.38
N GLY A 479 -15.86 -17.41 5.48
CA GLY A 479 -17.27 -17.14 5.78
C GLY A 479 -18.18 -18.30 5.36
N ILE A 480 -18.94 -18.87 6.29
CA ILE A 480 -19.80 -20.06 6.05
C ILE A 480 -21.25 -19.83 6.50
N ASN A 481 -22.23 -20.51 5.88
CA ASN A 481 -23.64 -20.40 6.25
C ASN A 481 -24.08 -21.61 7.09
N SER A 482 -24.02 -21.50 8.42
CA SER A 482 -24.18 -22.68 9.29
C SER A 482 -25.59 -23.25 9.31
N ASN A 483 -26.62 -22.45 9.04
CA ASN A 483 -28.00 -22.93 8.88
C ASN A 483 -28.21 -23.82 7.64
N PHE A 484 -27.27 -23.82 6.68
CA PHE A 484 -27.26 -24.76 5.56
C PHE A 484 -26.29 -25.94 5.75
N GLY A 485 -25.73 -26.08 6.96
CA GLY A 485 -24.82 -27.18 7.27
C GLY A 485 -23.39 -26.97 6.77
N ASP A 486 -23.04 -25.76 6.33
CA ASP A 486 -21.67 -25.44 5.91
C ASP A 486 -20.69 -25.60 7.09
N VAL A 487 -19.52 -26.19 6.80
CA VAL A 487 -18.42 -26.37 7.75
C VAL A 487 -17.13 -25.83 7.17
N SER A 488 -16.37 -25.10 8.00
CA SER A 488 -15.00 -24.68 7.69
C SER A 488 -14.02 -25.43 8.58
N THR A 489 -12.92 -25.91 8.04
CA THR A 489 -11.80 -26.47 8.82
C THR A 489 -10.50 -25.81 8.39
N VAL A 490 -9.77 -25.19 9.32
CA VAL A 490 -8.47 -24.54 9.06
C VAL A 490 -7.37 -25.20 9.88
N SER A 491 -6.26 -25.60 9.26
CA SER A 491 -5.16 -26.27 9.98
C SER A 491 -3.79 -25.97 9.35
N ASN A 492 -2.74 -25.98 10.18
CA ASN A 492 -1.34 -25.78 9.78
C ASN A 492 -1.09 -24.47 9.02
N SER A 493 -1.92 -23.46 9.26
CA SER A 493 -1.85 -22.16 8.60
C SER A 493 -1.14 -21.13 9.48
N CYS A 494 -0.47 -20.17 8.86
CA CYS A 494 0.27 -19.09 9.51
C CYS A 494 0.04 -17.76 8.78
N GLY A 495 0.40 -16.66 9.43
CA GLY A 495 0.48 -15.33 8.84
C GLY A 495 0.14 -14.21 9.84
N THR A 496 0.27 -12.96 9.38
CA THR A 496 0.15 -11.75 10.19
C THR A 496 -1.08 -10.92 9.80
N SER A 497 -1.56 -10.07 10.71
CA SER A 497 -2.67 -9.14 10.41
C SER A 497 -3.95 -9.83 9.91
N VAL A 498 -4.26 -11.03 10.40
CA VAL A 498 -5.52 -11.73 10.11
C VAL A 498 -6.53 -11.46 11.22
N VAL A 499 -7.58 -10.69 10.91
CA VAL A 499 -8.58 -10.25 11.92
C VAL A 499 -9.39 -11.43 12.46
N LYS A 500 -9.84 -12.34 11.60
CA LYS A 500 -10.62 -13.52 12.02
C LYS A 500 -10.39 -14.73 11.12
N VAL A 501 -10.27 -15.92 11.70
CA VAL A 501 -10.11 -17.15 10.92
C VAL A 501 -11.45 -17.60 10.32
N CYS A 502 -12.53 -17.66 11.10
CA CYS A 502 -13.81 -18.13 10.58
C CYS A 502 -15.00 -17.41 11.20
N GLN A 503 -16.02 -17.13 10.40
CA GLN A 503 -17.26 -16.48 10.79
C GLN A 503 -18.46 -17.21 10.17
N GLU A 504 -19.45 -17.51 10.99
CA GLU A 504 -20.73 -18.04 10.52
C GLU A 504 -21.71 -16.92 10.18
N PHE A 505 -22.54 -17.19 9.18
CA PHE A 505 -23.63 -16.36 8.72
C PHE A 505 -24.91 -17.18 8.64
N LYS A 506 -26.05 -16.50 8.60
CA LYS A 506 -27.33 -17.12 8.24
C LYS A 506 -27.55 -16.95 6.74
N GLY A 507 -27.34 -18.01 5.98
CA GLY A 507 -27.66 -18.07 4.56
C GLY A 507 -29.17 -17.91 4.32
N VAL A 508 -29.50 -17.17 3.29
CA VAL A 508 -30.87 -16.78 2.91
C VAL A 508 -31.11 -17.04 1.42
N GLN A 509 -32.37 -16.98 1.00
CA GLN A 509 -32.69 -16.95 -0.43
C GLN A 509 -32.37 -15.58 -1.02
N LYS A 510 -32.16 -15.52 -2.34
CA LYS A 510 -31.79 -14.30 -3.07
C LYS A 510 -32.75 -13.14 -2.77
N GLY A 511 -32.19 -11.94 -2.62
CA GLY A 511 -32.92 -10.71 -2.33
C GLY A 511 -33.00 -10.35 -0.85
N GLN A 512 -32.46 -11.19 0.03
CA GLN A 512 -32.32 -10.91 1.46
C GLN A 512 -30.84 -10.74 1.83
N GLU A 513 -30.60 -9.99 2.91
CA GLU A 513 -29.28 -9.87 3.51
C GLU A 513 -28.96 -11.12 4.33
N SER A 514 -27.71 -11.60 4.25
CA SER A 514 -27.20 -12.76 4.98
C SER A 514 -26.46 -12.28 6.24
N PRO A 515 -27.11 -12.18 7.40
CA PRO A 515 -26.50 -11.58 8.59
C PRO A 515 -25.45 -12.50 9.22
N LYS A 516 -24.50 -11.90 9.93
CA LYS A 516 -23.59 -12.62 10.84
C LYS A 516 -24.38 -13.27 11.97
N VAL A 517 -23.95 -14.45 12.41
CA VAL A 517 -24.45 -15.08 13.63
C VAL A 517 -23.35 -15.17 14.67
N ALA A 518 -23.72 -15.26 15.96
CA ALA A 518 -22.76 -15.27 17.06
C ALA A 518 -22.03 -16.61 17.24
N THR A 519 -22.61 -17.70 16.73
CA THR A 519 -22.01 -19.05 16.81
C THR A 519 -20.78 -19.19 15.91
N THR A 520 -19.86 -20.06 16.34
CA THR A 520 -18.71 -20.56 15.56
C THR A 520 -18.60 -22.08 15.65
N ALA A 521 -19.70 -22.78 16.00
CA ALA A 521 -19.74 -24.23 16.16
C ALA A 521 -19.28 -25.01 14.91
N ASN A 522 -19.51 -24.49 13.70
CA ASN A 522 -19.09 -25.08 12.43
C ASN A 522 -17.75 -24.53 11.90
N CYS A 523 -17.12 -23.61 12.64
CA CYS A 523 -15.75 -23.19 12.43
C CYS A 523 -14.81 -24.13 13.20
N LYS A 524 -14.17 -25.07 12.50
CA LYS A 524 -13.29 -26.10 13.06
C LYS A 524 -11.81 -25.78 12.83
N GLY A 525 -10.95 -26.35 13.68
CA GLY A 525 -9.51 -26.19 13.57
C GLY A 525 -8.99 -24.90 14.23
N GLN A 526 -8.03 -24.23 13.60
CA GLN A 526 -7.42 -23.01 14.11
C GLN A 526 -8.44 -21.88 14.26
N VAL A 527 -8.33 -21.13 15.35
CA VAL A 527 -9.16 -19.93 15.63
C VAL A 527 -8.38 -18.63 15.46
N SER A 528 -7.05 -18.72 15.44
CA SER A 528 -6.09 -17.66 15.16
C SER A 528 -4.89 -18.23 14.39
N LEU A 529 -4.12 -17.36 13.74
CA LEU A 529 -2.87 -17.73 13.07
C LEU A 529 -1.68 -17.15 13.84
N ALA A 530 -0.61 -17.93 13.96
CA ALA A 530 0.71 -17.41 14.35
C ALA A 530 1.43 -16.90 13.10
N ALA A 531 2.38 -15.98 13.26
CA ALA A 531 3.21 -15.52 12.16
C ALA A 531 3.89 -16.70 11.43
N CYS A 532 3.97 -16.60 10.10
CA CYS A 532 4.93 -17.38 9.33
C CYS A 532 6.34 -16.81 9.57
#